data_AF-Q30P32-F1
#
_entry.id   AF-Q30P32-F1
#
_cell.length_a   1.000
_cell.length_b   1.000
_cell.length_c   1.000
_cell.angle_alpha   90.00
_cell.angle_beta   90.00
_cell.angle_gamma   90.00
#
_symmetry.space_group_name_H-M   'P 1'
#
loop_
_entity.id
_entity.type
_entity.pdbx_description
1 polymer ?
#
loop_
_entity_poly.entity_id
_entity_poly.type
_entity_poly.pdbx_seq_one_letter_code
_entity_poly.pdbx_strand_id
1 'polypeptide(L)'
;MGLFLELEAVYLVIGVFFLVITVVVTTRDFMPKGAFKKGMLGVLIAISILIGLHYTITIKRINGVEEIFNNGETVICENKMHRTISKSVLLSQSLGWRLEDHLFKHDEYERDFHSSRCVDWIGSEDVYVDENKSK
;
A
#
# COMPACT_ATOMS: atom_id res chain seq x y z
N MET A 1 -10.57 -12.14 -2.93
CA MET A 1 -10.40 -11.42 -4.23
C MET A 1 -10.67 -9.93 -4.11
N GLY A 2 -11.65 -9.50 -3.29
CA GLY A 2 -11.97 -8.08 -3.08
C GLY A 2 -10.77 -7.23 -2.66
N LEU A 3 -10.08 -7.63 -1.57
CA LEU A 3 -8.92 -6.90 -1.05
C LEU A 3 -7.76 -6.76 -2.07
N PHE A 4 -7.49 -7.79 -2.87
CA PHE A 4 -6.47 -7.71 -3.93
C PHE A 4 -6.82 -6.64 -4.97
N LEU A 5 -8.06 -6.65 -5.46
CA LEU A 5 -8.51 -5.67 -6.44
C LEU A 5 -8.59 -4.27 -5.82
N GLU A 6 -8.97 -4.15 -4.56
CA GLU A 6 -8.97 -2.88 -3.83
C GLU A 6 -7.57 -2.25 -3.73
N LEU A 7 -6.56 -3.06 -3.38
CA LEU A 7 -5.19 -2.58 -3.20
C LEU A 7 -4.45 -2.36 -4.53
N GLU A 8 -4.67 -3.24 -5.52
CA GLU A 8 -3.85 -3.28 -6.73
C GLU A 8 -4.55 -2.73 -8.00
N ALA A 9 -5.81 -2.31 -7.94
CA ALA A 9 -6.56 -1.83 -9.12
C ALA A 9 -5.79 -0.76 -9.92
N VAL A 10 -5.16 0.18 -9.22
CA VAL A 10 -4.37 1.24 -9.87
C VAL A 10 -3.17 0.66 -10.62
N TYR A 11 -2.45 -0.28 -10.02
CA TYR A 11 -1.30 -0.93 -10.67
C TYR A 11 -1.70 -1.84 -11.83
N LEU A 12 -2.88 -2.46 -11.76
CA LEU A 12 -3.44 -3.20 -12.90
C LEU A 12 -3.72 -2.27 -14.09
N VAL A 13 -4.32 -1.10 -13.86
CA VAL A 13 -4.56 -0.10 -14.93
C VAL A 13 -3.25 0.40 -15.53
N ILE A 14 -2.26 0.71 -14.68
CA ILE A 14 -0.91 1.12 -15.12
C ILE A 14 -0.25 -0.02 -15.94
N GLY A 15 -0.39 -1.27 -15.51
CA GLY A 15 0.11 -2.43 -16.23
C GLY A 15 -0.49 -2.56 -17.63
N VAL A 16 -1.81 -2.40 -17.76
CA VAL A 16 -2.49 -2.38 -19.07
C VAL A 16 -1.96 -1.26 -19.95
N PHE A 17 -1.75 -0.06 -19.39
CA PHE A 17 -1.17 1.06 -20.13
C PHE A 17 0.23 0.73 -20.69
N PHE A 18 1.10 0.11 -19.89
CA PHE A 18 2.42 -0.35 -20.38
C PHE A 18 2.32 -1.42 -21.46
N LEU A 19 1.35 -2.35 -21.37
CA LEU A 19 1.12 -3.34 -22.42
C LEU A 19 0.69 -2.68 -23.73
N VAL A 20 -0.20 -1.67 -23.69
CA VAL A 20 -0.59 -0.90 -24.88
C VAL A 20 0.61 -0.19 -25.51
N ILE A 21 1.45 0.48 -24.71
CA ILE A 21 2.69 1.10 -25.21
C ILE A 21 3.59 0.05 -25.86
N THR A 22 3.73 -1.11 -25.22
CA THR A 22 4.56 -2.21 -25.72
C THR A 22 4.07 -2.68 -27.08
N VAL A 23 2.75 -2.84 -27.27
CA VAL A 23 2.16 -3.15 -28.58
C VAL A 23 2.54 -2.09 -29.61
N VAL A 24 2.33 -0.81 -29.32
CA VAL A 24 2.60 0.29 -30.28
C VAL A 24 4.08 0.37 -30.65
N VAL A 25 4.98 0.24 -29.68
CA VAL A 25 6.43 0.37 -29.92
C VAL A 25 6.98 -0.85 -30.64
N THR A 26 6.59 -2.07 -30.23
CA THR A 26 7.18 -3.30 -30.77
C THR A 26 6.63 -3.72 -32.13
N THR A 27 5.57 -3.08 -32.61
CA THR A 27 4.99 -3.28 -33.95
C THR A 27 5.53 -2.31 -35.00
N ARG A 28 6.42 -1.37 -34.64
CA ARG A 28 7.02 -0.44 -35.60
C ARG A 28 8.00 -1.11 -36.56
N ASP A 29 8.09 -0.57 -37.78
CA ASP A 29 8.90 -1.12 -38.89
C ASP A 29 10.40 -1.19 -38.61
N PHE A 30 10.92 -0.34 -37.70
CA PHE A 30 12.33 -0.34 -37.31
C PHE A 30 12.67 -1.37 -36.23
N MET A 31 11.69 -2.10 -35.70
CA MET A 31 11.92 -3.11 -34.66
C MET A 31 12.35 -4.46 -35.28
N PRO A 32 13.28 -5.18 -34.63
CA PRO A 32 13.75 -6.46 -35.14
C PRO A 32 12.64 -7.52 -35.11
N LYS A 33 12.74 -8.51 -36.01
CA LYS A 33 11.80 -9.64 -36.05
C LYS A 33 11.70 -10.33 -34.68
N GLY A 34 10.47 -10.57 -34.23
CA GLY A 34 10.19 -11.19 -32.93
C GLY A 34 10.24 -10.25 -31.72
N ALA A 35 10.49 -8.94 -31.92
CA ALA A 35 10.45 -7.93 -30.86
C ALA A 35 9.10 -7.92 -30.12
N PHE A 36 7.98 -8.03 -30.83
CA PHE A 36 6.65 -8.10 -30.24
C PHE A 36 6.51 -9.22 -29.21
N LYS A 37 6.82 -10.47 -29.60
CA LYS A 37 6.68 -11.64 -28.71
C LYS A 37 7.57 -11.51 -27.47
N LYS A 38 8.82 -11.09 -27.65
CA LYS A 38 9.78 -10.93 -26.54
C LYS A 38 9.40 -9.77 -25.63
N GLY A 39 9.01 -8.63 -26.20
CA GLY A 39 8.60 -7.43 -25.47
C GLY A 39 7.33 -7.67 -24.66
N MET A 40 6.28 -8.19 -25.30
CA MET A 40 5.02 -8.51 -24.62
C MET A 40 5.21 -9.51 -23.49
N LEU A 41 5.95 -10.60 -23.73
CA LEU A 41 6.23 -11.59 -22.69
C LEU A 41 7.04 -10.98 -21.54
N GLY A 42 8.09 -10.21 -21.85
CA GLY A 42 8.93 -9.57 -20.84
C GLY A 42 8.16 -8.58 -19.96
N VAL A 43 7.37 -7.70 -20.58
CA VAL A 43 6.57 -6.70 -19.85
C VAL A 43 5.48 -7.37 -19.01
N LEU A 44 4.81 -8.40 -19.53
CA LEU A 44 3.80 -9.15 -18.77
C LEU A 44 4.41 -9.83 -17.54
N ILE A 45 5.56 -10.48 -17.68
CA ILE A 45 6.28 -11.10 -16.55
C ILE A 45 6.68 -10.04 -15.53
N ALA A 46 7.29 -8.94 -15.98
CA ALA A 46 7.74 -7.87 -15.09
C ALA A 46 6.58 -7.26 -14.29
N ILE A 47 5.47 -6.91 -14.95
CA ILE A 47 4.27 -6.37 -14.29
C ILE A 47 3.72 -7.37 -13.28
N SER A 48 3.62 -8.66 -13.65
CA SER A 48 3.08 -9.70 -12.78
C SER A 48 3.92 -9.85 -11.51
N ILE A 49 5.25 -9.82 -11.63
CA ILE A 49 6.16 -9.89 -10.48
C ILE A 49 6.01 -8.64 -9.60
N LEU A 50 5.99 -7.44 -10.19
CA LEU A 50 5.89 -6.19 -9.44
C LEU A 50 4.59 -6.10 -8.65
N ILE A 51 3.45 -6.44 -9.27
CA ILE A 51 2.14 -6.45 -8.60
C ILE A 51 2.11 -7.53 -7.51
N GLY A 52 2.61 -8.74 -7.79
CA GLY A 52 2.67 -9.81 -6.80
C GLY A 52 3.52 -9.43 -5.58
N LEU A 53 4.71 -8.86 -5.81
CA LEU A 53 5.57 -8.41 -4.73
C LEU A 53 4.94 -7.26 -3.93
N HIS A 54 4.36 -6.27 -4.61
CA HIS A 54 3.69 -5.15 -3.96
C HIS A 54 2.53 -5.63 -3.05
N TYR A 55 1.68 -6.52 -3.58
CA TYR A 55 0.55 -7.07 -2.82
C TYR A 55 1.01 -7.85 -1.58
N THR A 56 2.02 -8.71 -1.73
CA THR A 56 2.51 -9.53 -0.60
C THR A 56 3.12 -8.69 0.52
N ILE A 57 3.90 -7.66 0.18
CA ILE A 57 4.44 -6.71 1.16
C ILE A 57 3.32 -5.94 1.85
N THR A 58 2.32 -5.50 1.07
CA THR A 58 1.19 -4.73 1.59
C THR A 58 0.34 -5.56 2.56
N ILE A 59 0.02 -6.81 2.22
CA ILE A 59 -0.72 -7.72 3.11
C ILE A 59 0.08 -8.03 4.37
N LYS A 60 1.40 -8.25 4.26
CA LYS A 60 2.24 -8.48 5.44
C LYS A 60 2.18 -7.28 6.40
N ARG A 61 2.22 -6.05 5.88
CA ARG A 61 2.06 -4.83 6.68
C ARG A 61 0.68 -4.74 7.33
N ILE A 62 -0.38 -4.93 6.55
CA ILE A 62 -1.77 -4.91 7.04
C ILE A 62 -1.93 -5.90 8.21
N ASN A 63 -1.53 -7.15 8.02
CA ASN A 63 -1.66 -8.19 9.03
C ASN A 63 -0.88 -7.84 10.30
N GLY A 64 0.33 -7.29 10.17
CA GLY A 64 1.12 -6.86 11.32
C GLY A 64 0.47 -5.73 12.12
N VAL A 65 -0.07 -4.72 11.43
CA VAL A 65 -0.81 -3.61 12.08
C VAL A 65 -2.06 -4.14 12.79
N GLU A 66 -2.81 -5.03 12.15
CA GLU A 66 -4.02 -5.60 12.73
C GLU A 66 -3.71 -6.48 13.94
N GLU A 67 -2.62 -7.23 13.91
CA GLU A 67 -2.12 -8.00 15.05
C GLU A 67 -1.77 -7.09 16.24
N ILE A 68 -0.98 -6.03 16.01
CA ILE A 68 -0.63 -5.04 17.03
C ILE A 68 -1.89 -4.44 17.66
N PHE A 69 -2.82 -3.98 16.81
CA PHE A 69 -4.08 -3.41 17.29
C PHE A 69 -4.91 -4.42 18.10
N ASN A 70 -5.03 -5.67 17.64
CA ASN A 70 -5.78 -6.72 18.32
C ASN A 70 -5.16 -7.13 19.66
N ASN A 71 -3.84 -6.97 19.82
CA ASN A 71 -3.14 -7.14 21.09
C ASN A 71 -3.41 -6.01 22.10
N GLY A 72 -4.19 -4.99 21.72
CA GLY A 72 -4.53 -3.84 22.55
C GLY A 72 -3.49 -2.71 22.49
N GLU A 73 -2.50 -2.84 21.61
CA GLU A 73 -1.47 -1.82 21.41
C GLU A 73 -1.99 -0.68 20.50
N THR A 74 -1.20 0.39 20.42
CA THR A 74 -1.56 1.58 19.65
C THR A 74 -0.95 1.51 18.26
N VAL A 75 -1.73 1.83 17.24
CA VAL A 75 -1.23 1.98 15.86
C VAL A 75 -1.42 3.43 15.41
N ILE A 76 -0.59 3.86 14.45
CA ILE A 76 -0.66 5.21 13.90
C ILE A 76 -1.08 5.16 12.43
N CYS A 77 -2.11 5.90 12.08
CA CYS A 77 -2.68 5.94 10.73
C CYS A 77 -2.60 7.32 10.11
N GLU A 78 -2.47 7.40 8.78
CA GLU A 78 -2.49 8.68 8.04
C GLU A 78 -3.85 9.39 8.20
N ASN A 79 -3.84 10.64 8.66
CA ASN A 79 -5.05 11.45 8.82
C ASN A 79 -5.45 12.13 7.51
N LYS A 80 -6.56 11.69 6.89
CA LYS A 80 -7.14 12.31 5.69
C LYS A 80 -8.30 13.26 5.95
N MET A 81 -8.70 13.49 7.20
CA MET A 81 -9.82 14.37 7.55
C MET A 81 -9.50 15.85 7.33
N HIS A 82 -8.35 16.31 7.82
CA HIS A 82 -7.95 17.72 7.74
C HIS A 82 -6.51 17.84 7.27
N ARG A 83 -6.28 18.50 6.12
CA ARG A 83 -4.94 18.73 5.55
C ARG A 83 -4.00 19.58 6.42
N THR A 84 -4.47 20.13 7.55
CA THR A 84 -3.84 21.30 8.19
C THR A 84 -3.42 21.13 9.66
N ILE A 85 -3.85 20.11 10.42
CA ILE A 85 -3.65 20.14 11.90
C ILE A 85 -2.97 18.87 12.49
N SER A 86 -3.19 17.67 11.95
CA SER A 86 -2.34 16.50 12.25
C SER A 86 -2.25 15.59 11.04
N LYS A 87 -1.03 15.11 10.71
CA LYS A 87 -0.81 14.19 9.58
C LYS A 87 -1.18 12.74 9.92
N SER A 88 -1.41 12.45 11.20
CA SER A 88 -1.65 11.11 11.71
C SER A 88 -2.61 11.10 12.90
N VAL A 89 -3.27 9.96 13.12
CA VAL A 89 -4.15 9.68 14.26
C VAL A 89 -3.66 8.41 14.94
N LEU A 90 -3.65 8.42 16.28
CA LEU A 90 -3.38 7.24 17.10
C LEU A 90 -4.68 6.48 17.31
N LEU A 91 -4.67 5.18 17.00
CA LEU A 91 -5.82 4.30 17.16
C LEU A 91 -5.47 3.19 18.14
N SER A 92 -6.35 2.95 19.10
CA SER A 92 -6.24 1.83 20.04
C SER A 92 -7.64 1.41 20.49
N GLN A 93 -7.78 0.16 20.96
CA GLN A 93 -9.03 -0.33 21.53
C GLN A 93 -9.44 0.46 22.79
N SER A 94 -8.47 0.92 23.59
CA SER A 94 -8.73 1.74 24.78
C SER A 94 -9.33 3.11 24.45
N LEU A 95 -9.09 3.60 23.24
CA LEU A 95 -9.67 4.83 22.71
C LEU A 95 -11.00 4.59 21.98
N GLY A 96 -11.59 3.38 22.05
CA GLY A 96 -12.91 3.07 21.48
C GLY A 96 -12.90 2.62 20.01
N TRP A 97 -11.72 2.48 19.39
CA TRP A 97 -11.60 2.00 18.01
C TRP A 97 -11.92 0.51 17.91
N ARG A 98 -12.50 0.10 16.77
CA ARG A 98 -12.80 -1.29 16.43
C ARG A 98 -12.22 -1.62 15.06
N LEU A 99 -11.73 -2.84 14.87
CA LEU A 99 -11.23 -3.33 13.59
C LEU A 99 -12.28 -4.24 12.94
N GLU A 100 -12.74 -3.88 11.75
CA GLU A 100 -13.72 -4.64 10.95
C GLU A 100 -13.31 -4.58 9.48
N ASP A 101 -13.14 -5.72 8.82
CA ASP A 101 -12.81 -5.82 7.39
C ASP A 101 -11.66 -4.90 6.94
N HIS A 102 -10.54 -4.92 7.68
CA HIS A 102 -9.36 -4.08 7.43
C HIS A 102 -9.56 -2.57 7.62
N LEU A 103 -10.68 -2.17 8.23
CA LEU A 103 -11.02 -0.79 8.55
C LEU A 103 -11.09 -0.60 10.07
N PHE A 104 -10.39 0.42 10.55
CA PHE A 104 -10.57 0.93 11.90
C PHE A 104 -11.74 1.90 11.94
N LYS A 105 -12.73 1.59 12.78
CA LYS A 105 -13.98 2.35 12.93
C LYS A 105 -14.12 2.90 14.34
N HIS A 106 -14.76 4.07 14.46
CA HIS A 106 -15.05 4.69 15.75
C HIS A 106 -16.34 5.52 15.63
N ASP A 107 -17.21 5.47 16.64
CA ASP A 107 -18.55 6.07 16.57
C ASP A 107 -18.52 7.61 16.47
N GLU A 108 -17.47 8.22 17.02
CA GLU A 108 -17.25 9.68 16.99
C GLU A 108 -16.49 10.18 15.75
N TYR A 109 -16.01 9.30 14.87
CA TYR A 109 -15.26 9.70 13.67
C TYR A 109 -16.11 9.47 12.42
N GLU A 110 -16.17 10.48 11.54
CA GLU A 110 -16.98 10.39 10.31
C GLU A 110 -16.39 9.44 9.26
N ARG A 111 -15.09 9.11 9.31
CA ARG A 111 -14.44 8.19 8.36
C ARG A 111 -13.64 7.13 9.07
N ASP A 112 -13.69 5.96 8.47
CA ASP A 112 -12.88 4.81 8.82
C ASP A 112 -11.44 4.95 8.29
N PHE A 113 -10.51 4.28 8.95
CA PHE A 113 -9.10 4.23 8.56
C PHE A 113 -8.74 2.83 8.07
N HIS A 114 -8.32 2.71 6.81
CA HIS A 114 -7.87 1.43 6.30
C HIS A 114 -6.50 1.06 6.88
N SER A 115 -6.37 -0.15 7.44
CA SER A 115 -5.14 -0.71 8.03
C SER A 115 -3.93 -0.67 7.09
N SER A 116 -4.15 -0.66 5.77
CA SER A 116 -3.10 -0.49 4.77
C SER A 116 -2.37 0.87 4.85
N ARG A 117 -2.95 1.86 5.53
CA ARG A 117 -2.42 3.22 5.70
C ARG A 117 -1.88 3.49 7.10
N CYS A 118 -1.68 2.43 7.86
CA CYS A 118 -1.23 2.50 9.24
C CYS A 118 0.12 1.80 9.40
N VAL A 119 0.80 2.14 10.49
CA VAL A 119 2.06 1.54 10.91
C VAL A 119 2.06 1.40 12.44
N ASP A 120 3.05 0.65 12.94
CA ASP A 120 3.30 0.53 14.37
C ASP A 120 3.65 1.89 15.00
N TRP A 121 3.23 2.10 16.25
CA TRP A 121 3.58 3.28 17.04
C TRP A 121 4.69 2.94 18.03
N ILE A 122 5.92 3.32 17.68
CA ILE A 122 7.10 3.03 18.50
C ILE A 122 7.35 4.08 19.60
N GLY A 123 6.32 4.84 20.00
CA GLY A 123 6.47 5.93 20.98
C GLY A 123 7.33 7.10 20.48
N SER A 124 7.51 8.13 21.33
CA SER A 124 8.26 9.35 20.99
C SER A 124 9.76 9.28 21.29
N GLU A 125 10.26 8.19 21.89
CA GLU A 125 11.68 8.04 22.26
C GLU A 125 12.55 7.63 21.07
N ASP A 126 12.04 6.79 20.17
CA ASP A 126 12.85 6.24 19.08
C ASP A 126 13.06 7.19 17.90
N VAL A 127 12.30 8.29 17.84
CA VAL A 127 12.48 9.35 16.82
C VAL A 127 13.83 10.10 16.99
N TYR A 128 14.42 10.08 18.19
CA TYR A 128 15.71 10.74 18.47
C TYR A 128 16.93 9.86 18.21
N VAL A 129 16.76 8.56 17.94
CA VAL A 129 17.90 7.63 17.78
C VAL A 129 18.48 7.67 16.37
N ASP A 130 17.69 7.99 15.35
CA ASP A 130 18.15 8.03 13.95
C ASP A 130 18.85 9.34 13.54
N GLU A 131 18.61 10.47 14.22
CA GLU A 131 19.33 11.72 13.91
C GLU A 131 20.78 11.73 14.45
N ASN A 132 21.11 10.89 15.44
CA ASN A 132 22.45 10.87 16.06
C ASN A 132 23.40 9.80 15.51
N LYS A 133 22.99 9.02 14.49
CA LYS A 133 23.88 8.06 13.80
C LYS A 133 24.50 8.59 12.49
N SER A 134 24.31 9.88 12.18
CA SER A 134 24.90 10.54 11.00
C SER A 134 25.89 11.66 11.36
N LYS A 135 26.73 11.44 12.39
CA LYS A 135 27.93 12.25 12.63
C LYS A 135 29.16 11.37 12.80
#